data_AF-A0A5E4Q9S3-F1
#
_entry.id   AF-A0A5E4Q9S3-F1
#
_cell.length_a   1.000
_cell.length_b   1.000
_cell.length_c   1.000
_cell.angle_alpha   90.00
_cell.angle_beta   90.00
_cell.angle_gamma   90.00
#
_symmetry.space_group_name_H-M   'P 1'
#
loop_
_entity.id
_entity.type
_entity.pdbx_description
1 polymer ?
#
loop_
_entity_poly.entity_id
_entity_poly.type
_entity_poly.pdbx_seq_one_letter_code
_entity_poly.pdbx_strand_id
1 'polypeptide(L)'
;MPLPLKIFEISDVVLKDNNVETGARNERRLCAVYSGRSGGFQFVHGLLDRLMTLLGQPWSNTQGYCLRQCSDGAYFPGRCAEVFLKGDVIGKIGVIHPDVLAAFDLTNPCSAVEINVEPLL
;
A
#
# COMPACT_ATOMS: atom_id res chain seq x y z
N MET A 1 -0.42 23.07 7.18
CA MET A 1 -1.54 22.18 7.55
C MET A 1 -1.25 21.54 8.91
N PRO A 2 -2.24 21.37 9.78
CA PRO A 2 -2.05 20.67 11.06
C PRO A 2 -1.79 19.18 10.82
N LEU A 3 -0.80 18.62 11.51
CA LEU A 3 -0.58 17.17 11.55
C LEU A 3 -1.62 16.52 12.48
N PRO A 4 -2.05 15.26 12.21
CA PRO A 4 -1.58 14.38 11.14
C PRO A 4 -2.31 14.60 9.80
N LEU A 5 -1.57 14.47 8.70
CA LEU A 5 -2.11 14.42 7.33
C LEU A 5 -2.54 12.98 7.01
N LYS A 6 -3.77 12.85 6.50
CA LYS A 6 -4.36 11.60 6.04
C LYS A 6 -4.87 11.83 4.64
N ILE A 7 -4.17 11.29 3.65
CA ILE A 7 -4.46 11.50 2.24
C ILE A 7 -4.66 10.12 1.60
N PHE A 8 -5.62 10.02 0.69
CA PHE A 8 -5.80 8.83 -0.12
C PHE A 8 -6.23 9.24 -1.54
N GLU A 9 -5.97 8.36 -2.49
CA GLU A 9 -6.38 8.50 -3.87
C GLU A 9 -6.70 7.10 -4.47
N ILE A 10 -7.63 7.06 -5.42
CA ILE A 10 -7.99 5.86 -6.16
C ILE A 10 -7.98 6.21 -7.65
N SER A 11 -6.88 5.86 -8.31
CA SER A 11 -6.61 6.24 -9.71
C SER A 11 -5.89 5.11 -10.44
N ASP A 12 -5.82 5.22 -11.76
CA ASP A 12 -5.19 4.21 -12.60
C ASP A 12 -3.68 4.47 -12.70
N VAL A 13 -2.89 3.40 -12.66
CA VAL A 13 -1.45 3.43 -12.96
C VAL A 13 -1.18 2.65 -14.24
N VAL A 14 -0.20 3.10 -15.02
CA VAL A 14 0.21 2.43 -16.26
C VAL A 14 1.37 1.48 -15.96
N LEU A 15 1.17 0.19 -16.24
CA LEU A 15 2.19 -0.85 -16.10
C LEU A 15 2.56 -1.38 -17.48
N LYS A 16 3.85 -1.63 -17.69
CA LYS A 16 4.32 -2.29 -18.91
C LYS A 16 3.86 -3.74 -18.93
N ASP A 17 3.26 -4.16 -20.03
CA ASP A 17 2.82 -5.54 -20.24
C ASP A 17 3.02 -5.94 -21.70
N ASN A 18 3.93 -6.90 -21.93
CA ASN A 18 4.27 -7.37 -23.27
C ASN A 18 3.19 -8.30 -23.87
N ASN A 19 2.18 -8.71 -23.08
CA ASN A 19 1.09 -9.57 -23.57
C ASN A 19 -0.07 -8.78 -24.20
N VAL A 20 -0.08 -7.45 -24.06
CA VAL A 20 -1.12 -6.58 -24.60
C VAL A 20 -0.60 -5.88 -25.86
N GLU A 21 -1.45 -5.70 -26.87
CA GLU A 21 -1.09 -5.08 -28.16
C GLU A 21 -0.41 -3.71 -28.01
N THR A 22 -0.83 -2.92 -27.02
CA THR A 22 -0.30 -1.59 -26.72
C THR A 22 1.02 -1.60 -25.94
N GLY A 23 1.47 -2.76 -25.43
CA GLY A 23 2.65 -2.89 -24.57
C GLY A 23 2.49 -2.33 -23.15
N ALA A 24 1.28 -1.89 -22.79
CA ALA A 24 0.97 -1.31 -21.49
C ALA A 24 -0.48 -1.57 -21.09
N ARG A 25 -0.71 -1.79 -19.80
CA ARG A 25 -2.03 -1.94 -19.20
C ARG A 25 -2.26 -0.91 -18.10
N ASN A 26 -3.50 -0.49 -17.95
CA ASN A 26 -3.92 0.29 -16.80
C ASN A 26 -4.27 -0.67 -15.66
N GLU A 27 -3.89 -0.31 -14.45
CA GLU A 27 -4.25 -1.02 -13.23
C GLU A 27 -4.81 -0.02 -12.21
N ARG A 28 -6.02 -0.26 -11.71
CA ARG A 28 -6.63 0.64 -10.73
C ARG A 28 -6.07 0.41 -9.34
N ARG A 29 -5.43 1.43 -8.75
CA ARG A 29 -4.82 1.32 -7.43
C ARG A 29 -5.40 2.30 -6.42
N LEU A 30 -5.62 1.81 -5.21
CA LEU A 30 -5.87 2.62 -4.03
C LEU A 30 -4.54 2.85 -3.32
N CYS A 31 -4.19 4.11 -3.11
CA CYS A 31 -3.03 4.51 -2.33
C CYS A 31 -3.48 5.42 -1.18
N ALA A 32 -2.94 5.19 0.02
CA ALA A 32 -3.17 6.05 1.17
C ALA A 32 -1.88 6.29 1.95
N VAL A 33 -1.70 7.52 2.41
CA VAL A 33 -0.53 7.97 3.16
C VAL A 33 -0.97 8.63 4.46
N TYR A 34 -0.32 8.22 5.54
CA TYR A 34 -0.40 8.85 6.84
C TYR A 34 0.93 9.56 7.14
N SER A 35 0.89 10.87 7.36
CA SER A 35 2.04 11.66 7.79
C SER A 35 1.75 12.34 9.12
N GLY A 36 2.55 12.07 10.14
CA GLY A 36 2.34 12.57 11.48
C GLY A 36 3.64 12.69 12.27
N ARG A 37 3.53 12.98 13.57
CA ARG A 37 4.71 13.00 14.46
C ARG A 37 5.35 11.61 14.62
N SER A 38 4.59 10.54 14.35
CA SER A 38 5.05 9.17 14.32
C SER A 38 4.57 8.46 13.05
N GLY A 39 5.47 7.86 12.29
CA GLY A 39 5.16 7.03 11.11
C GLY A 39 4.77 5.62 11.54
N GLY A 40 3.71 5.49 12.32
CA GLY A 40 3.27 4.20 12.85
C GLY A 40 2.74 3.31 11.72
N PHE A 41 3.29 2.10 11.59
CA PHE A 41 2.77 1.06 10.69
C PHE A 41 1.30 0.72 11.02
N GLN A 42 0.94 0.76 12.31
CA GLN A 42 -0.40 0.50 12.82
C GLN A 42 -1.51 1.36 12.18
N PHE A 43 -1.20 2.60 11.75
CA PHE A 43 -2.22 3.49 11.18
C PHE A 43 -2.67 3.03 9.79
N VAL A 44 -1.71 2.66 8.94
CA VAL A 44 -2.00 2.13 7.60
C VAL A 44 -2.48 0.67 7.68
N HIS A 45 -2.02 -0.10 8.66
CA HIS A 45 -2.52 -1.45 8.90
C HIS A 45 -3.99 -1.44 9.30
N GLY A 46 -4.38 -0.59 10.26
CA GLY A 46 -5.79 -0.47 10.65
C GLY A 46 -6.68 0.05 9.53
N LEU A 47 -6.15 0.90 8.64
CA LEU A 47 -6.87 1.31 7.42
C LEU A 47 -7.10 0.12 6.48
N LEU A 48 -6.05 -0.67 6.21
CA LEU A 48 -6.13 -1.86 5.38
C LEU A 48 -7.12 -2.89 5.96
N ASP A 49 -7.05 -3.18 7.26
CA ASP A 49 -7.96 -4.11 7.93
C ASP A 49 -9.41 -3.64 7.81
N ARG A 50 -9.64 -2.33 7.97
CA ARG A 50 -10.97 -1.74 7.83
C ARG A 50 -11.49 -1.86 6.39
N LEU A 51 -10.65 -1.60 5.39
CA LEU A 51 -11.01 -1.74 3.98
C LEU A 51 -11.36 -3.20 3.66
N MET A 52 -10.52 -4.15 4.04
CA MET A 52 -10.75 -5.57 3.78
C MET A 52 -12.03 -6.07 4.46
N THR A 53 -12.29 -5.63 5.70
CA THR A 53 -13.53 -5.95 6.41
C THR A 53 -14.76 -5.41 5.68
N LEU A 54 -14.70 -4.18 5.17
CA LEU A 54 -15.81 -3.59 4.40
C LEU A 54 -16.03 -4.30 3.06
N LEU A 55 -14.98 -4.85 2.47
CA LEU A 55 -15.00 -5.63 1.23
C LEU A 55 -15.26 -7.13 1.45
N GLY A 56 -15.60 -7.52 2.68
CA GLY A 56 -15.93 -8.90 3.04
C GLY A 56 -14.76 -9.89 2.91
N GLN A 57 -13.51 -9.41 2.90
CA GLN A 57 -12.33 -10.26 2.84
C GLN A 57 -11.85 -10.60 4.26
N PRO A 58 -11.96 -11.88 4.70
CA PRO A 58 -11.50 -12.28 6.03
C PRO A 58 -9.97 -12.31 6.09
N TRP A 59 -9.41 -12.19 7.28
CA TRP A 59 -8.00 -12.49 7.51
C TRP A 59 -7.78 -14.01 7.42
N SER A 60 -7.22 -14.47 6.30
CA SER A 60 -6.99 -15.90 6.05
C SER A 60 -5.96 -16.11 4.94
N ASN A 61 -5.07 -17.08 5.14
CA ASN A 61 -4.05 -17.45 4.15
C ASN A 61 -4.62 -18.17 2.91
N THR A 62 -5.82 -18.74 2.99
CA THR A 62 -6.38 -19.60 1.94
C THR A 62 -7.51 -18.94 1.15
N GLN A 63 -8.42 -18.24 1.82
CA GLN A 63 -9.63 -17.68 1.20
C GLN A 63 -9.82 -16.18 1.47
N GLY A 64 -8.79 -15.49 1.93
CA GLY A 64 -8.87 -14.09 2.33
C GLY A 64 -7.60 -13.31 2.03
N TYR A 65 -7.35 -12.29 2.85
CA TYR A 65 -6.12 -11.53 2.77
C TYR A 65 -5.17 -11.88 3.92
N CYS A 66 -3.88 -11.71 3.67
CA CYS A 66 -2.85 -11.80 4.70
C CYS A 66 -1.66 -10.89 4.36
N LEU A 67 -0.80 -10.67 5.35
CA LEU A 67 0.42 -9.87 5.20
C LEU A 67 1.65 -10.76 5.30
N ARG A 68 2.59 -10.56 4.38
CA ARG A 68 3.90 -11.21 4.42
C ARG A 68 4.97 -10.15 4.50
N GLN A 69 5.90 -10.29 5.45
CA GLN A 69 7.04 -9.39 5.54
C GLN A 69 7.84 -9.41 4.23
N CYS A 70 8.16 -8.23 3.74
CA CYS A 70 8.95 -8.03 2.52
C CYS A 70 10.02 -6.95 2.77
N SER A 71 11.07 -6.95 1.95
CA SER A 71 12.09 -5.91 1.94
C SER A 71 12.06 -5.18 0.61
N ASP A 72 11.86 -3.87 0.67
CA ASP A 72 11.81 -2.99 -0.49
C ASP A 72 12.54 -1.69 -0.14
N GLY A 73 13.35 -1.16 -1.07
CA GLY A 73 14.19 0.01 -0.84
C GLY A 73 13.42 1.31 -0.62
N ALA A 74 12.13 1.36 -1.02
CA ALA A 74 11.28 2.51 -0.74
C ALA A 74 10.83 2.58 0.73
N TYR A 75 10.94 1.48 1.48
CA TYR A 75 10.43 1.33 2.83
C TYR A 75 11.53 1.10 3.86
N PHE A 76 11.23 1.39 5.11
CA PHE A 76 12.12 1.13 6.22
C PHE A 76 12.27 -0.39 6.46
N PRO A 77 13.50 -0.92 6.55
CA PRO A 77 13.74 -2.34 6.75
C PRO A 77 12.99 -2.91 7.96
N GLY A 78 12.30 -4.04 7.77
CA GLY A 78 11.51 -4.67 8.82
C GLY A 78 10.16 -4.00 9.11
N ARG A 79 9.82 -2.89 8.42
CA ARG A 79 8.51 -2.23 8.49
C ARG A 79 7.83 -2.13 7.13
N CYS A 80 7.94 -3.20 6.36
CA CYS A 80 7.29 -3.37 5.06
C CYS A 80 6.66 -4.77 5.00
N ALA A 81 5.48 -4.85 4.40
CA ALA A 81 4.79 -6.09 4.10
C ALA A 81 4.11 -6.02 2.75
N GLU A 82 4.02 -7.16 2.08
CA GLU A 82 3.18 -7.37 0.92
C GLU A 82 1.78 -7.77 1.36
N VAL A 83 0.79 -7.23 0.68
CA VAL A 83 -0.62 -7.56 0.85
C VAL A 83 -0.97 -8.67 -0.13
N PHE A 84 -1.32 -9.83 0.41
CA PHE A 84 -1.80 -10.97 -0.37
C PHE A 84 -3.31 -11.03 -0.30
N LEU A 85 -3.94 -11.42 -1.41
CA LEU A 85 -5.36 -11.75 -1.49
C LEU A 85 -5.51 -13.06 -2.27
N LYS A 86 -6.08 -14.09 -1.64
CA LYS A 86 -6.35 -15.40 -2.26
C LYS A 86 -5.11 -16.06 -2.92
N GLY A 87 -3.92 -15.76 -2.41
CA GLY A 87 -2.64 -16.31 -2.91
C GLY A 87 -1.85 -15.36 -3.81
N ASP A 88 -2.46 -14.29 -4.31
CA ASP A 88 -1.81 -13.31 -5.20
C ASP A 88 -1.40 -12.04 -4.46
N VAL A 89 -0.27 -11.44 -4.85
CA VAL A 89 0.17 -10.16 -4.31
C VAL A 89 -0.65 -9.04 -4.96
N ILE A 90 -1.41 -8.32 -4.14
CA ILE A 90 -2.22 -7.19 -4.61
C ILE A 90 -1.57 -5.85 -4.30
N GLY A 91 -0.55 -5.79 -3.44
CA GLY A 91 0.05 -4.51 -3.08
C GLY A 91 1.08 -4.58 -1.97
N LYS A 92 1.43 -3.41 -1.44
CA LYS A 92 2.45 -3.22 -0.40
C LYS A 92 1.98 -2.23 0.65
N ILE A 93 2.45 -2.42 1.88
CA ILE A 93 2.19 -1.57 3.02
C ILE A 93 3.47 -1.41 3.83
N GLY A 94 3.74 -0.20 4.31
CA GLY A 94 4.93 0.01 5.12
C GLY A 94 5.16 1.43 5.58
N VAL A 95 6.26 1.61 6.29
CA VAL A 95 6.81 2.92 6.67
C VAL A 95 7.83 3.32 5.60
N ILE A 96 7.72 4.52 5.06
CA ILE A 96 8.61 5.02 4.00
C ILE A 96 10.03 5.22 4.56
N HIS A 97 11.04 4.89 3.76
CA HIS A 97 12.43 5.07 4.14
C HIS A 97 12.77 6.58 4.33
N PRO A 98 13.52 6.97 5.36
CA PRO A 98 13.92 8.37 5.57
C PRO A 98 14.60 9.02 4.36
N ASP A 99 15.43 8.26 3.63
CA ASP A 99 16.10 8.76 2.42
C ASP A 99 15.11 9.13 1.30
N VAL A 100 14.02 8.36 1.17
CA VAL A 100 12.94 8.68 0.23
C VAL A 100 12.24 9.95 0.70
N LEU A 101 11.90 10.05 1.98
CA LEU A 101 11.27 11.26 2.53
C LEU A 101 12.15 12.50 2.31
N ALA A 102 13.46 12.38 2.54
CA ALA A 102 14.42 13.45 2.29
C ALA A 102 14.48 13.84 0.81
N ALA A 103 14.41 12.88 -0.12
CA ALA A 103 14.37 13.15 -1.55
C ALA A 103 13.10 13.91 -2.01
N PHE A 104 12.02 13.84 -1.22
CA PHE A 104 10.78 14.58 -1.45
C PHE A 104 10.63 15.81 -0.52
N ASP A 105 11.70 16.25 0.15
CA ASP A 105 11.70 17.38 1.10
C ASP A 105 10.68 17.22 2.25
N LEU A 106 10.41 15.98 2.65
CA LEU A 106 9.50 15.64 3.74
C LEU A 106 10.27 15.35 5.03
N THR A 107 9.96 16.12 6.08
CA THR A 107 10.61 15.98 7.40
C THR A 107 9.86 15.03 8.34
N ASN A 108 8.56 14.84 8.11
CA ASN A 108 7.73 14.00 8.97
C ASN A 108 7.75 12.55 8.49
N PRO A 109 7.80 11.56 9.41
CA PRO A 109 7.72 10.17 9.04
C PRO A 109 6.35 9.83 8.43
N CYS A 110 6.37 9.09 7.32
CA CYS A 110 5.17 8.68 6.61
C CYS A 110 5.02 7.16 6.57
N SER A 111 3.78 6.70 6.70
CA SER A 111 3.39 5.32 6.41
C SER A 111 2.47 5.32 5.20
N ALA A 112 2.61 4.34 4.32
CA ALA A 112 1.80 4.21 3.12
C ALA A 112 1.24 2.80 2.95
N VAL A 113 0.09 2.71 2.29
CA VAL A 113 -0.48 1.46 1.77
C VAL A 113 -0.90 1.70 0.34
N GLU A 114 -0.58 0.74 -0.52
CA GLU A 114 -0.96 0.74 -1.93
C GLU A 114 -1.42 -0.66 -2.32
N ILE A 115 -2.65 -0.76 -2.84
CA ILE A 115 -3.23 -2.03 -3.29
C ILE A 115 -3.94 -1.87 -4.64
N ASN A 116 -3.83 -2.88 -5.49
CA ASN A 116 -4.68 -3.07 -6.65
C ASN A 116 -6.10 -3.43 -6.17
N VAL A 117 -7.09 -2.67 -6.62
CA VAL A 117 -8.49 -2.88 -6.26
C VAL A 117 -9.25 -3.77 -7.23
N GLU A 118 -8.70 -4.07 -8.41
CA GLU A 118 -9.36 -4.91 -9.42
C GLU A 118 -9.70 -6.32 -8.92
N PRO A 119 -8.85 -7.02 -8.13
CA PRO A 119 -9.19 -8.34 -7.57
C PRO A 119 -10.30 -8.32 -6.50
N LEU A 120 -10.72 -7.11 -6.07
CA LEU A 120 -11.75 -6.88 -5.06
C LEU A 120 -13.10 -6.47 -5.66
N LEU A 121 -13.16 -6.24 -6.98
CA LEU A 121 -14.38 -5.96 -7.76
C LEU A 121 -15.04 -7.27 -8.21
#